data_AF-A0A7Y0FLX6-F1
#
_entry.id   AF-A0A7Y0FLX6-F1
#
_cell.length_a   1.000
_cell.length_b   1.000
_cell.length_c   1.000
_cell.angle_alpha   90.00
_cell.angle_beta   90.00
_cell.angle_gamma   90.00
#
_symmetry.space_group_name_H-M   'P 1'
#
loop_
_entity.id
_entity.type
_entity.pdbx_description
1 polymer ?
#
loop_
_entity_poly.entity_id
_entity_poly.type
_entity_poly.pdbx_seq_one_letter_code
_entity_poly.pdbx_strand_id
1 'polypeptide(L)' 'MGKVIFGTVLLVLAIDALLALITGYVAYSRGRSFRRWFLFGMVLPFISIFVALGVGIADELRRERARGGAPAPTPEPGEF' A
#
# COMPACT_ATOMS: atom_id res chain seq x y z
N MET A 1 24.96 -1.62 -6.28
CA MET A 1 23.64 -1.20 -5.75
C MET A 1 22.45 -1.72 -6.58
N GLY A 2 22.43 -1.56 -7.90
CA GLY A 2 21.28 -1.97 -8.74
C GLY A 2 20.87 -3.45 -8.69
N LYS A 3 21.82 -4.38 -8.56
CA LYS A 3 21.53 -5.82 -8.45
C LYS A 3 20.78 -6.21 -7.17
N VAL A 4 21.08 -5.53 -6.06
CA VAL A 4 20.42 -5.77 -4.77
C VAL A 4 18.98 -5.28 -4.83
N ILE A 5 18.78 -4.04 -5.31
CA ILE A 5 17.44 -3.45 -5.48
C ILE A 5 16.59 -4.32 -6.41
N PHE A 6 17.15 -4.75 -7.54
CA PHE A 6 16.47 -5.62 -8.48
C PHE A 6 16.06 -6.96 -7.82
N GLY A 7 16.98 -7.58 -7.08
CA GLY A 7 16.68 -8.82 -6.34
C GLY A 7 15.59 -8.62 -5.28
N THR A 8 15.63 -7.51 -4.55
CA THR A 8 14.62 -7.17 -3.54
C THR A 8 13.24 -6.96 -4.17
N VAL A 9 13.15 -6.19 -5.25
CA VAL A 9 11.88 -5.96 -5.95
C VAL A 9 11.31 -7.28 -6.48
N LEU A 10 12.14 -8.12 -7.07
CA LEU A 10 11.72 -9.42 -7.61
C LEU A 10 11.25 -10.38 -6.50
N LEU A 11 11.93 -10.37 -5.36
CA LEU A 11 11.51 -11.13 -4.17
C LEU A 11 10.16 -10.66 -3.64
N VAL A 12 9.95 -9.34 -3.53
CA VAL A 12 8.67 -8.77 -3.08
C VAL A 12 7.54 -9.15 -4.02
N LEU A 13 7.74 -9.04 -5.33
CA LEU A 13 6.73 -9.45 -6.32
C LEU A 13 6.42 -10.95 -6.26
N ALA A 14 7.43 -11.79 -6.02
CA ALA A 14 7.23 -13.24 -5.88
C ALA A 14 6.42 -13.59 -4.62
N ILE A 15 6.70 -12.91 -3.50
CA ILE A 15 5.94 -13.07 -2.25
C ILE A 15 4.49 -12.61 -2.46
N ASP A 16 4.29 -11.45 -3.09
CA ASP A 16 2.96 -10.90 -3.37
C ASP A 16 2.13 -11.84 -4.25
N ALA A 17 2.75 -12.40 -5.30
CA ALA A 17 2.11 -13.41 -6.16
C ALA A 17 1.72 -14.67 -5.38
N LEU A 18 2.57 -15.14 -4.46
CA LEU A 18 2.27 -16.29 -3.61
C LEU A 18 1.07 -16.01 -2.68
N LEU A 19 1.01 -14.83 -2.07
CA LEU A 19 -0.11 -14.39 -1.24
C LEU A 19 -1.41 -14.28 -2.05
N ALA A 20 -1.34 -13.73 -3.27
CA ALA A 20 -2.47 -13.68 -4.18
C ALA A 20 -2.96 -15.08 -4.56
N LEU A 21 -2.03 -16.04 -4.74
CA LEU A 21 -2.35 -17.44 -5.04
C LEU A 21 -3.09 -18.11 -3.87
N ILE A 22 -2.64 -17.91 -2.64
CA ILE A 22 -3.30 -18.39 -1.42
C ILE A 22 -4.70 -17.78 -1.31
N THR A 23 -4.83 -16.48 -1.55
CA THR A 23 -6.11 -15.76 -1.53
C THR A 23 -7.10 -16.34 -2.57
N GLY A 24 -6.62 -16.56 -3.79
CA GLY A 24 -7.39 -17.23 -4.85
C GLY A 24 -7.82 -18.63 -4.44
N TYR A 25 -6.91 -19.43 -3.87
CA TYR A 25 -7.17 -20.81 -3.46
C TYR A 25 -8.21 -20.89 -2.33
N VAL A 26 -8.10 -20.03 -1.31
CA VAL A 26 -9.07 -19.92 -0.22
C VAL A 26 -10.45 -19.50 -0.73
N ALA A 27 -10.51 -18.62 -1.73
CA ALA A 27 -11.78 -18.25 -2.34
C ALA A 27 -12.39 -19.40 -3.16
N TYR A 28 -11.55 -20.13 -3.91
CA TYR A 28 -11.98 -21.28 -4.70
C TYR A 28 -12.55 -22.40 -3.83
N SER A 29 -11.90 -22.71 -2.70
CA SER A 29 -12.40 -23.71 -1.74
C SER A 29 -13.72 -23.32 -1.09
N ARG A 30 -14.09 -22.04 -1.11
CA ARG A 30 -15.38 -21.50 -0.62
C ARG A 30 -16.42 -21.33 -1.73
N GLY A 31 -16.20 -21.89 -2.92
CA GLY A 31 -17.13 -21.82 -4.06
C GLY A 31 -17.15 -20.46 -4.78
N ARG A 32 -16.19 -19.57 -4.51
CA ARG A 32 -16.06 -18.27 -5.20
C ARG A 32 -15.06 -18.40 -6.35
N SER A 33 -15.14 -17.49 -7.33
CA SER A 33 -14.26 -17.52 -8.50
C SER A 33 -12.80 -17.21 -8.13
N PHE A 34 -11.92 -18.21 -8.27
CA PHE A 34 -10.46 -18.12 -8.06
C PHE A 34 -9.86 -16.87 -8.72
N ARG A 35 -10.15 -16.69 -10.01
CA ARG A 35 -9.56 -15.64 -10.85
C ARG A 35 -9.90 -14.23 -10.37
N ARG A 36 -11.13 -14.01 -9.88
CA ARG A 36 -11.53 -12.71 -9.33
C ARG A 36 -10.72 -12.38 -8.07
N TRP A 37 -10.60 -13.34 -7.17
CA TRP A 37 -9.90 -13.15 -5.89
C TRP A 37 -8.38 -13.09 -6.03
N PHE A 38 -7.81 -13.82 -6.99
CA PHE A 38 -6.41 -13.71 -7.37
C PHE A 38 -6.07 -12.31 -7.92
N LEU A 39 -6.88 -11.79 -8.86
CA LEU A 39 -6.73 -10.42 -9.37
C LEU A 39 -6.88 -9.38 -8.26
N PHE A 40 -7.83 -9.59 -7.34
CA PHE A 40 -7.96 -8.73 -6.16
C PHE A 40 -6.68 -8.74 -5.32
N GLY A 41 -6.14 -9.92 -4.99
CA GLY A 41 -4.90 -10.04 -4.22
C GLY A 41 -3.70 -9.35 -4.89
N MET A 42 -3.60 -9.45 -6.22
CA MET A 42 -2.51 -8.84 -6.99
C MET A 42 -2.66 -7.32 -7.13
N VAL A 43 -3.88 -6.80 -7.30
CA VAL A 43 -4.10 -5.37 -7.60
C VAL A 43 -4.24 -4.52 -6.33
N LEU A 44 -4.76 -5.10 -5.26
CA LEU A 44 -4.98 -4.41 -3.97
C LEU A 44 -3.73 -3.69 -3.42
N PRO A 45 -2.51 -4.27 -3.41
CA PRO A 45 -1.32 -3.57 -2.91
C PRO A 45 -0.94 -2.34 -3.75
N PHE A 46 -1.27 -2.32 -5.05
CA PHE A 46 -1.04 -1.13 -5.86
C PHE A 46 -2.07 -0.05 -5.54
N ILE A 47 -3.34 -0.42 -5.37
CA ILE A 47 -4.40 0.53 -4.99
C ILE A 47 -4.14 1.12 -3.60
N SER A 48 -3.63 0.33 -2.65
CA SER A 48 -3.38 0.79 -1.28
C SER A 48 -2.37 1.93 -1.20
N ILE A 49 -1.39 1.99 -2.12
CA ILE A 49 -0.42 3.09 -2.21
C ILE A 49 -1.15 4.40 -2.53
N PHE A 50 -2.05 4.39 -3.51
CA PHE A 50 -2.84 5.58 -3.85
C PHE A 50 -3.78 5.99 -2.72
N VAL A 51 -4.36 5.01 -2.02
CA VAL A 51 -5.18 5.27 -0.83
C VAL A 51 -4.34 5.93 0.26
N ALA A 52 -3.13 5.43 0.54
CA ALA A 52 -2.23 6.01 1.54
C ALA A 52 -1.82 7.44 1.19
N LEU A 53 -1.50 7.70 -0.09
CA LEU A 53 -1.21 9.05 -0.58
C LEU A 53 -2.42 9.98 -0.41
N GLY A 54 -3.61 9.52 -0.81
CA GLY A 54 -4.84 10.29 -0.67
C GLY A 54 -5.19 10.58 0.79
N VAL A 55 -5.00 9.62 1.68
CA VAL A 55 -5.18 9.78 3.13
C VAL A 55 -4.16 10.78 3.68
N GLY A 56 -2.89 10.69 3.29
CA GLY A 56 -1.86 11.65 3.72
C GLY A 56 -2.21 13.09 3.33
N ILE A 57 -2.63 13.30 2.07
CA ILE A 57 -3.08 14.62 1.60
C ILE A 57 -4.33 15.07 2.36
N ALA A 58 -5.31 14.18 2.54
CA ALA A 58 -6.54 14.51 3.25
C ALA A 58 -6.29 14.88 4.71
N ASP A 59 -5.36 14.19 5.37
CA ASP A 59 -4.95 14.46 6.75
C ASP A 59 -4.22 15.80 6.86
N GLU A 60 -3.32 16.11 5.93
CA GLU A 60 -2.64 17.40 5.87
C GLU A 60 -3.64 18.55 5.69
N LEU A 61 -4.57 18.40 4.75
CA LEU A 61 -5.62 19.39 4.49
C LEU A 61 -6.58 19.57 5.68
N ARG A 62 -6.86 18.49 6.43
CA ARG A 62 -7.62 18.55 7.69
C ARG A 62 -6.84 19.30 8.76
N ARG A 63 -5.53 19.05 8.89
CA ARG A 63 -4.64 19.75 9.84
C ARG A 63 -4.49 21.23 9.50
N GLU A 64 -4.40 21.61 8.23
CA GLU A 64 -4.37 23.01 7.80
C GLU A 64 -5.66 23.75 8.16
N ARG A 65 -6.82 23.14 7.88
CA ARG A 65 -8.12 23.72 8.28
C ARG A 65 -8.25 23.86 9.79
N ALA A 66 -7.78 22.88 10.56
CA ALA A 66 -7.77 22.94 12.03
C ALA A 66 -6.82 24.01 12.57
N ARG A 67 -5.71 24.28 11.86
CA ARG A 67 -4.73 25.32 12.21
C ARG A 67 -5.23 26.74 11.90
N GLY A 68 -6.29 26.90 11.11
CA GLY A 68 -6.88 28.23 10.83
C GLY A 68 -5.90 29.24 10.21
N GLY A 69 -4.89 28.76 9.47
CA GLY A 69 -3.83 29.60 8.90
C GLY A 69 -2.56 29.73 9.74
N ALA A 70 -2.48 29.09 10.92
CA ALA A 70 -1.23 28.98 11.67
C ALA A 70 -0.20 28.13 10.88
N PRO A 71 1.09 28.55 10.82
CA PRO A 71 2.13 27.83 10.09
C PRO A 71 2.33 26.42 10.66
N ALA A 72 2.78 25.50 9.81
CA ALA A 72 3.06 24.15 10.26
C ALA A 72 4.17 24.12 11.33
N PRO A 73 4.05 23.27 12.37
CA PRO A 73 5.13 23.12 13.33
C PRO A 73 6.36 22.62 12.56
N THR A 74 7.47 23.34 12.70
CA THR A 74 8.77 22.90 12.18
C THR A 74 9.17 21.63 12.92
N PRO A 75 9.51 20.54 12.22
CA PRO A 75 10.06 19.35 12.85
C PRO A 75 11.34 19.75 13.63
N GLU A 76 11.37 19.48 14.93
CA GLU A 76 12.57 19.69 15.75
C GLU A 76 13.68 18.75 15.23
N PRO A 77 14.95 19.21 15.13
CA PRO A 77 16.04 18.37 14.61
C PRO A 77 16.27 17.18 15.54
N GLY A 78 15.72 16.02 15.19
CA GLY A 78 15.79 14.81 16.01
C GLY A 78 14.58 13.87 15.88
N GLU A 79 13.46 14.37 15.36
CA GLU A 79 12.30 13.52 15.06
C GLU A 79 12.39 12.97 13.62
N PHE A 80 13.08 11.84 13.47
CA PHE A 80 12.99 10.96 12.29
C PHE A 80 12.72 9.53 12.74
#